data_AF-Q1IL36-F1
#
_entry.id   AF-Q1IL36-F1
#
_cell.length_a   1.000
_cell.length_b   1.000
_cell.length_c   1.000
_cell.angle_alpha   90.00
_cell.angle_beta   90.00
_cell.angle_gamma   90.00
#
_symmetry.space_group_name_H-M   'P 1'
#
loop_
_entity.id
_entity.type
_entity.pdbx_description
1 polymer ?
#
loop_
_entity_poly.entity_id
_entity_poly.type
_entity_poly.pdbx_seq_one_letter_code
_entity_poly.pdbx_strand_id
1 'polypeptide(L)'
;MAFSDLQTGVANRIQDAAGRLPGDAVDGFIRQAIADRYSKDRPRIIVSDVAGAGTSDLPLPTGPNAEQFEDGFSVIRTIEYPMGELPPVYIDDQDWRLYRTPTGLVVRMMLVTPSEDEQARFEWTSRHLADASTLPGADLDAVCDYAAALCMVAIASGYIQLTDSSLQSDSVNYRTKSQEALAQAKQFRTQYFAHVGVEADASGTESSGAALAIGDFNNIMGPGVDRFIHGRRTR
;
A
#
# COMPACT_ATOMS: atom_id res chain seq x y z
N MET A 1 15.43 -11.68 0.76
CA MET A 1 16.12 -10.84 -0.24
C MET A 1 16.95 -9.81 0.50
N ALA A 2 18.08 -9.36 -0.04
CA ALA A 2 18.88 -8.31 0.59
C ALA A 2 18.56 -6.94 -0.01
N PHE A 3 18.59 -5.89 0.82
CA PHE A 3 18.42 -4.51 0.34
C PHE A 3 19.45 -4.13 -0.74
N SER A 4 20.66 -4.70 -0.68
CA SER A 4 21.72 -4.52 -1.69
C SER A 4 21.36 -5.01 -3.08
N ASP A 5 20.47 -6.00 -3.18
CA ASP A 5 20.00 -6.53 -4.47
C ASP A 5 19.14 -5.47 -5.18
N LEU A 6 18.29 -4.75 -4.41
CA LEU A 6 17.51 -3.63 -4.92
C LEU A 6 18.38 -2.43 -5.29
N GLN A 7 19.39 -2.11 -4.48
CA GLN A 7 20.35 -1.05 -4.80
C GLN A 7 21.05 -1.32 -6.14
N THR A 8 21.52 -2.56 -6.34
CA THR A 8 22.17 -3.00 -7.57
C THR A 8 21.19 -2.98 -8.75
N GLY A 9 19.97 -3.49 -8.55
CA GLY A 9 18.92 -3.51 -9.57
C GLY A 9 18.49 -2.11 -10.04
N VAL A 10 18.40 -1.15 -9.12
CA VAL A 10 18.10 0.25 -9.44
C VAL A 10 19.28 0.92 -10.13
N ALA A 11 20.50 0.76 -9.61
CA ALA A 11 21.71 1.34 -10.20
C ALA A 11 21.90 0.91 -11.67
N ASN A 12 21.66 -0.37 -11.98
CA ASN A 12 21.73 -0.90 -13.34
C ASN A 12 20.69 -0.31 -14.29
N ARG A 13 19.53 0.12 -13.78
CA ARG A 13 18.44 0.72 -14.57
C ARG A 13 18.67 2.20 -14.84
N ILE A 14 19.06 2.97 -13.83
CA ILE A 14 19.24 4.42 -13.96
C ILE A 14 20.57 4.79 -14.63
N GLN A 15 21.61 3.96 -14.46
CA GLN A 15 22.96 4.18 -14.99
C GLN A 15 23.44 5.63 -14.80
N ASP A 16 23.31 6.18 -13.59
CA ASP A 16 23.67 7.57 -13.26
C ASP A 16 25.20 7.77 -13.20
N ALA A 17 25.84 7.66 -14.36
CA ALA A 17 27.29 7.84 -14.51
C ALA A 17 27.76 9.26 -14.12
N ALA A 18 26.84 10.23 -14.10
CA ALA A 18 27.12 11.60 -13.74
C ALA A 18 26.98 11.88 -12.22
N GLY A 19 26.57 10.89 -11.42
CA GLY A 19 26.42 11.01 -9.97
C GLY A 19 25.45 12.12 -9.57
N ARG A 20 24.37 12.30 -10.34
CA ARG A 20 23.36 13.33 -10.10
C ARG A 20 22.53 13.07 -8.85
N LEU A 21 22.37 11.81 -8.46
CA LEU A 21 21.70 11.41 -7.23
C LEU A 21 22.72 10.88 -6.22
N PRO A 22 22.70 11.38 -4.97
CA PRO A 22 23.48 10.77 -3.91
C PRO A 22 22.84 9.43 -3.50
N GLY A 23 23.67 8.49 -3.01
CA GLY A 23 23.23 7.12 -2.72
C GLY A 23 22.15 7.01 -1.63
N ASP A 24 22.17 7.92 -0.66
CA ASP A 24 21.14 8.03 0.39
C ASP A 24 19.77 8.42 -0.18
N ALA A 25 19.74 9.25 -1.23
CA ALA A 25 18.50 9.58 -1.95
C ALA A 25 17.95 8.36 -2.70
N VAL A 26 18.82 7.57 -3.35
CA VAL A 26 18.42 6.32 -4.02
C VAL A 26 17.82 5.34 -3.02
N ASP A 27 18.46 5.15 -1.87
CA ASP A 27 17.94 4.31 -0.80
C ASP A 27 16.58 4.81 -0.28
N GLY A 28 16.42 6.13 -0.18
CA GLY A 28 15.14 6.77 0.15
C GLY A 28 14.03 6.38 -0.84
N PHE A 29 14.31 6.47 -2.14
CA PHE A 29 13.35 6.09 -3.18
C PHE A 29 13.03 4.59 -3.20
N ILE A 30 14.00 3.72 -2.90
CA ILE A 30 13.75 2.28 -2.75
C ILE A 30 12.80 2.03 -1.57
N ARG A 31 13.06 2.61 -0.40
CA ARG A 31 12.18 2.47 0.77
C ARG A 31 10.79 3.02 0.50
N GLN A 32 10.70 4.15 -0.21
CA GLN A 32 9.43 4.72 -0.63
C GLN A 32 8.67 3.79 -1.59
N ALA A 33 9.36 3.18 -2.57
CA ALA A 33 8.75 2.22 -3.49
C ALA A 33 8.16 1.01 -2.75
N ILE A 34 8.88 0.46 -1.78
CA ILE A 34 8.42 -0.67 -0.96
C ILE A 34 7.22 -0.26 -0.09
N ALA A 35 7.39 0.80 0.71
CA ALA A 35 6.43 1.16 1.74
C ALA A 35 5.14 1.78 1.18
N ASP A 36 5.24 2.67 0.19
CA ASP A 36 4.11 3.48 -0.26
C ASP A 36 3.38 2.92 -1.47
N ARG A 37 4.08 2.20 -2.35
CA ARG A 37 3.49 1.67 -3.58
C ARG A 37 3.31 0.16 -3.50
N TYR A 38 4.41 -0.59 -3.39
CA TYR A 38 4.35 -2.05 -3.43
C TYR A 38 3.47 -2.63 -2.32
N SER A 39 3.63 -2.14 -1.09
CA SER A 39 2.79 -2.58 0.03
C SER A 39 1.29 -2.29 -0.16
N LYS A 40 0.90 -1.29 -0.97
CA LYS A 40 -0.53 -1.03 -1.25
C LYS A 40 -1.08 -1.99 -2.30
N ASP A 41 -0.28 -2.28 -3.32
CA ASP A 41 -0.74 -3.14 -4.42
C ASP A 41 -0.68 -4.63 -4.04
N ARG A 42 0.34 -5.02 -3.27
CA ARG A 42 0.54 -6.37 -2.74
C ARG A 42 0.89 -6.29 -1.25
N PRO A 43 -0.09 -6.06 -0.37
CA PRO A 43 0.15 -6.06 1.05
C PRO A 43 0.55 -7.46 1.53
N ARG A 44 1.35 -7.51 2.60
CA ARG A 44 1.73 -8.77 3.23
C ARG A 44 0.57 -9.28 4.08
N ILE A 45 0.26 -10.56 3.97
CA ILE A 45 -0.69 -11.23 4.86
C ILE A 45 0.08 -11.81 6.05
N ILE A 46 -0.38 -11.48 7.26
CA ILE A 46 0.19 -11.94 8.52
C ILE A 46 -0.90 -12.67 9.30
N VAL A 47 -0.50 -13.75 9.98
CA VAL A 47 -1.33 -14.46 10.94
C VAL A 47 -0.79 -14.16 12.33
N SER A 48 -1.66 -13.72 13.23
CA SER A 48 -1.32 -13.35 14.60
C SER A 48 -2.34 -13.93 15.58
N ASP A 49 -1.86 -14.54 16.64
CA ASP A 49 -2.70 -15.04 17.72
C ASP A 49 -2.81 -13.95 18.80
N VAL A 50 -4.04 -13.51 19.09
CA VAL A 50 -4.34 -12.43 20.02
C VAL A 50 -5.08 -12.99 21.22
N ALA A 51 -4.54 -12.75 22.41
CA ALA A 51 -5.18 -13.17 23.66
C ALA A 51 -6.47 -12.37 23.92
N GLY A 52 -7.45 -13.06 24.49
CA GLY A 52 -8.65 -12.43 25.02
C GLY A 52 -8.35 -11.49 26.18
N ALA A 53 -9.32 -10.66 26.52
CA ALA A 53 -9.22 -9.70 27.62
C ALA A 53 -10.34 -9.85 28.65
N GLY A 54 -11.14 -10.93 28.56
CA GLY A 54 -12.37 -11.07 29.36
C GLY A 54 -13.44 -10.03 29.03
N THR A 55 -13.25 -9.28 27.94
CA THR A 55 -14.18 -8.27 27.41
C THR A 55 -14.36 -8.48 25.91
N SER A 56 -15.42 -7.91 25.34
CA SER A 56 -15.68 -8.02 23.90
C SER A 56 -14.74 -7.17 23.06
N ASP A 57 -13.89 -6.33 23.68
CA ASP A 57 -12.88 -5.52 23.01
C ASP A 57 -11.51 -6.21 23.10
N LEU A 58 -10.98 -6.61 21.95
CA LEU A 58 -9.65 -7.19 21.82
C LEU A 58 -8.64 -6.15 21.32
N PRO A 59 -7.37 -6.25 21.74
CA PRO A 59 -6.31 -5.43 21.17
C PRO A 59 -6.13 -5.73 19.68
N LEU A 60 -5.57 -4.78 18.94
CA LEU A 60 -5.21 -4.99 17.54
C LEU A 60 -4.08 -6.03 17.42
N PRO A 61 -4.05 -6.82 16.33
CA PRO A 61 -3.01 -7.82 16.15
C PRO A 61 -1.63 -7.19 15.93
N THR A 62 -0.59 -7.89 16.39
CA THR A 62 0.81 -7.55 16.17
C THR A 62 1.52 -8.66 15.42
N GLY A 63 2.42 -8.28 14.51
CA GLY A 63 3.13 -9.22 13.65
C GLY A 63 4.39 -9.79 14.30
N PRO A 64 4.95 -10.87 13.73
CA PRO A 64 6.11 -11.56 14.27
C PRO A 64 7.40 -10.73 14.27
N ASN A 65 7.52 -9.69 13.44
CA ASN A 65 8.65 -8.74 13.45
C ASN A 65 8.24 -7.38 14.04
N ALA A 66 7.33 -7.39 15.02
CA ALA A 66 6.77 -6.20 15.66
C ALA A 66 6.03 -5.25 14.71
N GLU A 67 5.50 -5.78 13.60
CA GLU A 67 4.58 -5.03 12.75
C GLU A 67 3.32 -4.67 13.52
N GLN A 68 2.86 -3.43 13.37
CA GLN A 68 1.67 -2.94 14.03
C GLN A 68 0.53 -2.83 13.04
N PHE A 69 -0.70 -3.06 13.50
CA PHE A 69 -1.88 -2.76 12.72
C PHE A 69 -1.97 -1.24 12.50
N GLU A 70 -1.93 -0.83 11.23
CA GLU A 70 -2.02 0.57 10.82
C GLU A 70 -3.46 0.94 10.41
N ASP A 71 -4.05 1.90 11.13
CA ASP A 71 -5.35 2.48 10.78
C ASP A 71 -5.32 3.11 9.38
N GLY A 72 -6.25 2.70 8.51
CA GLY A 72 -6.34 3.16 7.13
C GLY A 72 -5.44 2.43 6.11
N PHE A 73 -4.62 1.47 6.55
CA PHE A 73 -3.86 0.59 5.64
C PHE A 73 -4.16 -0.89 5.91
N SER A 74 -4.10 -1.30 7.17
CA SER A 74 -4.27 -2.69 7.57
C SER A 74 -5.74 -3.09 7.55
N VAL A 75 -6.00 -4.31 7.11
CA VAL A 75 -7.34 -4.89 6.99
C VAL A 75 -7.30 -6.27 7.63
N ILE A 76 -8.19 -6.52 8.58
CA ILE A 76 -8.43 -7.87 9.10
C ILE A 76 -9.25 -8.62 8.04
N ARG A 77 -8.76 -9.78 7.61
CA ARG A 77 -9.39 -10.63 6.59
C ARG A 77 -10.30 -11.67 7.19
N THR A 78 -9.82 -12.35 8.24
CA THR A 78 -10.57 -13.39 8.93
C THR A 78 -10.17 -13.42 10.39
N ILE A 79 -11.09 -13.87 11.23
CA ILE A 79 -10.84 -14.15 12.64
C ILE A 79 -11.30 -15.57 12.92
N GLU A 80 -10.37 -16.45 13.30
CA GLU A 80 -10.65 -17.80 13.76
C GLU A 80 -10.87 -17.78 15.28
N TYR A 81 -12.06 -18.20 15.70
CA TYR A 81 -12.40 -18.34 17.11
C TYR A 81 -13.62 -19.27 17.29
N PRO A 82 -13.57 -20.24 18.24
CA PRO A 82 -12.40 -20.63 19.03
C PRO A 82 -11.29 -21.24 18.16
N MET A 83 -10.04 -20.99 18.53
CA MET A 83 -8.88 -21.44 17.76
C MET A 83 -8.64 -22.95 17.92
N GLY A 84 -8.26 -23.63 16.83
CA GLY A 84 -7.79 -25.03 16.86
C GLY A 84 -8.87 -26.09 16.65
N GLU A 85 -10.10 -25.69 16.31
CA GLU A 85 -11.18 -26.59 15.93
C GLU A 85 -10.91 -27.25 14.55
N LEU A 86 -11.48 -28.45 14.35
CA LEU A 86 -11.38 -29.18 13.09
C LEU A 86 -12.80 -29.56 12.59
N PRO A 87 -13.36 -28.83 11.59
CA PRO A 87 -12.75 -27.76 10.80
C PRO A 87 -12.61 -26.42 11.57
N PRO A 88 -11.70 -25.52 11.12
CA PRO A 88 -11.59 -24.18 11.70
C PRO A 88 -12.90 -23.42 11.68
N VAL A 89 -13.19 -22.69 12.75
CA VAL A 89 -14.39 -21.86 12.90
C VAL A 89 -13.99 -20.39 12.76
N TYR A 90 -14.60 -19.71 11.80
CA TYR A 90 -14.38 -18.28 11.56
C TYR A 90 -15.57 -17.46 12.05
N ILE A 91 -15.29 -16.32 12.66
CA ILE A 91 -16.30 -15.31 12.99
C ILE A 91 -16.75 -14.63 11.68
N ASP A 92 -18.06 -14.45 11.50
CA ASP A 92 -18.63 -13.72 10.36
C ASP A 92 -18.25 -12.24 10.41
N ASP A 93 -18.07 -11.61 9.24
CA ASP A 93 -17.72 -10.18 9.10
C ASP A 93 -18.74 -9.23 9.76
N GLN A 94 -19.97 -9.66 10.00
CA GLN A 94 -20.98 -8.88 10.73
C GLN A 94 -20.85 -8.97 12.26
N ASP A 95 -20.17 -10.00 12.77
CA ASP A 95 -20.09 -10.31 14.20
C ASP A 95 -18.85 -9.72 14.88
N TRP A 96 -18.08 -8.91 14.14
CA TRP A 96 -16.99 -8.11 14.66
C TRP A 96 -16.88 -6.77 13.91
N ARG A 97 -16.18 -5.79 14.50
CA ARG A 97 -15.79 -4.56 13.81
C ARG A 97 -14.58 -3.91 14.44
N LEU A 98 -13.92 -3.04 13.68
CA LEU A 98 -13.01 -2.06 14.25
C LEU A 98 -13.80 -0.96 14.98
N TYR A 99 -13.44 -0.67 16.22
CA TYR A 99 -14.14 0.30 17.06
C TYR A 99 -13.17 1.28 17.71
N ARG A 100 -13.51 2.58 17.69
CA ARG A 100 -12.70 3.63 18.33
C ARG A 100 -13.18 3.85 19.76
N THR A 101 -12.29 3.58 20.70
CA THR A 101 -12.45 3.91 22.12
C THR A 101 -11.66 5.19 22.46
N PRO A 102 -11.88 5.80 23.63
CA PRO A 102 -11.07 6.94 24.09
C PRO A 102 -9.56 6.63 24.19
N THR A 103 -9.18 5.35 24.34
CA THR A 103 -7.79 4.91 24.48
C THR A 103 -7.17 4.44 23.16
N GLY A 104 -7.96 4.24 22.10
CA GLY A 104 -7.46 3.80 20.80
C GLY A 104 -8.43 2.95 20.00
N LEU A 105 -7.95 2.44 18.87
CA LEU A 105 -8.68 1.51 18.01
C LEU A 105 -8.56 0.08 18.57
N VAL A 106 -9.67 -0.63 18.63
CA VAL A 106 -9.76 -2.02 19.10
C VAL A 106 -10.59 -2.86 18.13
N VAL A 107 -10.47 -4.19 18.23
CA VAL A 107 -11.40 -5.11 17.57
C VAL A 107 -12.54 -5.39 18.54
N ARG A 108 -13.77 -5.00 18.20
CA ARG A 108 -14.95 -5.31 19.00
C ARG A 108 -15.68 -6.53 18.43
N MET A 109 -15.74 -7.59 19.21
CA MET A 109 -16.62 -8.74 18.99
C MET A 109 -18.04 -8.42 19.43
N MET A 110 -19.05 -8.91 18.72
CA MET A 110 -20.47 -8.62 19.02
C MET A 110 -21.16 -9.74 19.80
N LEU A 111 -20.86 -10.99 19.45
CA LEU A 111 -21.53 -12.17 19.99
C LEU A 111 -20.66 -13.00 20.93
N VAL A 112 -19.38 -12.64 21.05
CA VAL A 112 -18.36 -13.46 21.72
C VAL A 112 -17.50 -12.58 22.63
N THR A 113 -17.09 -13.15 23.76
CA THR A 113 -16.21 -12.49 24.74
C THR A 113 -15.11 -13.47 25.14
N PRO A 114 -13.96 -13.46 24.43
CA PRO A 114 -12.84 -14.33 24.76
C PRO A 114 -12.26 -14.02 26.15
N SER A 115 -12.06 -15.05 26.95
CA SER A 115 -11.38 -14.96 28.24
C SER A 115 -9.87 -14.74 28.06
N GLU A 116 -9.17 -14.35 29.13
CA GLU A 116 -7.72 -14.10 29.09
C GLU A 116 -6.89 -15.34 28.73
N ASP A 117 -7.43 -16.54 28.97
CA ASP A 117 -6.80 -17.82 28.65
C ASP A 117 -7.10 -18.30 27.22
N GLU A 118 -8.02 -17.64 26.51
CA GLU A 118 -8.41 -17.98 25.15
C GLU A 118 -7.70 -17.06 24.14
N GLN A 119 -7.46 -17.59 22.93
CA GLN A 119 -6.84 -16.85 21.84
C GLN A 119 -7.75 -16.85 20.61
N ALA A 120 -7.81 -15.71 19.95
CA ALA A 120 -8.39 -15.56 18.62
C ALA A 120 -7.25 -15.41 17.60
N ARG A 121 -7.32 -16.12 16.49
CA ARG A 121 -6.32 -16.04 15.42
C ARG A 121 -6.80 -15.09 14.33
N PHE A 122 -6.01 -14.06 14.08
CA PHE A 122 -6.28 -13.02 13.10
C PHE A 122 -5.44 -13.24 11.87
N GLU A 123 -6.07 -13.26 10.70
CA GLU A 123 -5.40 -13.05 9.42
C GLU A 123 -5.60 -11.60 9.01
N TRP A 124 -4.53 -10.84 8.80
CA TRP A 124 -4.60 -9.40 8.54
C TRP A 124 -3.48 -8.92 7.61
N THR A 125 -3.67 -7.74 7.02
CA THR A 125 -2.68 -7.15 6.10
C THR A 125 -1.73 -6.18 6.79
N SER A 126 -0.45 -6.21 6.43
CA SER A 126 0.59 -5.30 6.89
C SER A 126 1.51 -4.88 5.75
N ARG A 127 2.31 -3.82 5.97
CA ARG A 127 3.29 -3.35 4.99
C ARG A 127 4.48 -4.28 4.90
N HIS A 128 5.13 -4.26 3.75
CA HIS A 128 6.46 -4.84 3.64
C HIS A 128 7.48 -3.98 4.37
N LEU A 129 8.44 -4.65 5.03
CA LEU A 129 9.53 -3.99 5.73
C LEU A 129 10.45 -3.26 4.73
N ALA A 130 10.84 -2.04 5.10
CA ALA A 130 11.65 -1.15 4.26
C ALA A 130 13.08 -1.66 3.99
N ASP A 131 13.53 -2.67 4.73
CA ASP A 131 14.80 -3.38 4.54
C ASP A 131 14.73 -4.48 3.46
N ALA A 132 13.58 -4.64 2.80
CA ALA A 132 13.28 -5.65 1.79
C ALA A 132 13.30 -7.12 2.27
N SER A 133 13.42 -7.35 3.58
CA SER A 133 13.49 -8.71 4.16
C SER A 133 12.23 -9.55 3.87
N THR A 134 11.09 -8.88 3.80
CA THR A 134 9.77 -9.49 3.57
C THR A 134 9.34 -9.50 2.10
N LEU A 135 10.16 -8.97 1.18
CA LEU A 135 9.82 -8.89 -0.24
C LEU A 135 9.98 -10.27 -0.92
N PRO A 136 8.98 -10.76 -1.67
CA PRO A 136 9.13 -11.94 -2.50
C PRO A 136 10.21 -11.76 -3.57
N GLY A 137 11.02 -12.80 -3.80
CA GLY A 137 12.06 -12.83 -4.83
C GLY A 137 11.55 -12.47 -6.24
N ALA A 138 10.34 -12.92 -6.57
CA ALA A 138 9.71 -12.72 -7.87
C ALA A 138 9.34 -11.25 -8.16
N ASP A 139 9.22 -10.42 -7.13
CA ASP A 139 8.78 -9.03 -7.26
C ASP A 139 9.95 -8.02 -7.15
N LEU A 140 11.19 -8.52 -7.13
CA LEU A 140 12.40 -7.70 -7.11
C LEU A 140 12.41 -6.68 -8.24
N ASP A 141 12.17 -7.16 -9.46
CA ASP A 141 12.27 -6.34 -10.66
C ASP A 141 11.21 -5.23 -10.68
N ALA A 142 10.00 -5.53 -10.24
CA ALA A 142 8.94 -4.54 -10.12
C ALA A 142 9.35 -3.41 -9.16
N VAL A 143 9.79 -3.74 -7.94
CA VAL A 143 10.21 -2.72 -6.98
C VAL A 143 11.38 -1.89 -7.52
N CYS A 144 12.34 -2.53 -8.18
CA CYS A 144 13.45 -1.83 -8.85
C CYS A 144 12.96 -0.87 -9.94
N ASP A 145 12.00 -1.28 -10.78
CA ASP A 145 11.43 -0.44 -11.82
C ASP A 145 10.74 0.79 -11.22
N TYR A 146 9.90 0.61 -10.19
CA TYR A 146 9.23 1.74 -9.56
C TYR A 146 10.21 2.69 -8.87
N ALA A 147 11.20 2.17 -8.15
CA ALA A 147 12.24 2.98 -7.52
C ALA A 147 13.09 3.73 -8.57
N ALA A 148 13.44 3.08 -9.68
CA ALA A 148 14.14 3.71 -10.80
C ALA A 148 13.29 4.84 -11.41
N ALA A 149 11.98 4.66 -11.54
CA ALA A 149 11.09 5.72 -12.01
C ALA A 149 11.12 6.96 -11.09
N LEU A 150 11.13 6.77 -9.77
CA LEU A 150 11.26 7.88 -8.81
C LEU A 150 12.61 8.59 -8.95
N CYS A 151 13.69 7.82 -9.09
CA CYS A 151 15.03 8.36 -9.33
C CYS A 151 15.07 9.20 -10.63
N MET A 152 14.51 8.69 -11.72
CA MET A 152 14.49 9.39 -13.01
C MET A 152 13.68 10.70 -12.95
N VAL A 153 12.60 10.75 -12.16
CA VAL A 153 11.86 11.99 -11.90
C VAL A 153 12.74 13.00 -11.14
N ALA A 154 13.46 12.55 -10.11
CA ALA A 154 14.36 13.42 -9.35
C ALA A 154 15.51 13.97 -10.22
N ILE A 155 16.10 13.13 -11.08
CA ILE A 155 17.12 13.55 -12.07
C ILE A 155 16.55 14.60 -13.03
N ALA A 156 15.33 14.40 -13.52
CA ALA A 156 14.65 15.36 -14.39
C ALA A 156 14.45 16.72 -13.70
N SER A 157 14.01 16.72 -12.44
CA SER A 157 13.89 17.94 -11.63
C SER A 157 15.24 18.66 -11.47
N GLY A 158 16.33 17.92 -11.30
CA GLY A 158 17.68 18.48 -11.27
C GLY A 158 18.08 19.16 -12.60
N TYR A 159 17.70 18.58 -13.74
CA TYR A 159 17.96 19.20 -15.05
C TYR A 159 17.20 20.52 -15.26
N ILE A 160 15.98 20.65 -14.74
CA ILE A 160 15.19 21.89 -14.83
C ILE A 160 15.85 23.03 -14.05
N GLN A 161 16.42 22.74 -12.88
CA GLN A 161 17.07 23.75 -12.05
C GLN A 161 18.34 24.34 -12.70
N LEU A 162 19.02 23.59 -13.56
CA LEU A 162 20.26 24.01 -14.23
C LEU A 162 20.04 24.88 -15.47
N THR A 163 18.79 25.18 -15.84
CA THR A 163 18.45 25.86 -17.10
C THR A 163 18.78 27.37 -17.08
N ASP A 164 19.12 27.94 -15.93
CA ASP A 164 19.44 29.37 -15.79
C ASP A 164 20.95 29.63 -15.93
N SER A 165 21.45 29.62 -17.17
CA SER A 165 22.81 30.08 -17.48
C SER A 165 22.77 31.17 -18.54
N SER A 166 23.03 32.40 -18.09
CA SER A 166 22.78 33.66 -18.80
C SER A 166 23.91 34.12 -19.72
N LEU A 167 24.86 33.27 -20.14
CA LEU A 167 25.97 33.69 -20.99
C LEU A 167 26.33 32.67 -22.08
N GLN A 168 26.64 33.21 -23.26
CA GLN A 168 26.81 32.55 -24.54
C GLN A 168 27.80 31.36 -24.56
N SER A 169 27.47 30.43 -25.47
CA SER A 169 28.34 29.44 -26.13
C SER A 169 28.41 28.06 -25.46
N ASP A 170 27.75 27.11 -26.14
CA ASP A 170 27.61 25.67 -25.85
C ASP A 170 26.58 25.29 -24.76
N SER A 171 25.33 25.71 -24.97
CA SER A 171 24.21 25.30 -24.12
C SER A 171 23.89 23.81 -24.35
N VAL A 172 24.39 22.96 -23.45
CA VAL A 172 23.91 21.58 -23.31
C VAL A 172 22.39 21.64 -23.18
N ASN A 173 21.67 20.94 -24.05
CA ASN A 173 20.20 20.97 -24.10
C ASN A 173 19.58 20.21 -22.90
N TYR A 174 19.63 20.82 -21.71
CA TYR A 174 19.13 20.25 -20.45
C TYR A 174 17.62 20.03 -20.48
N ARG A 175 16.87 20.80 -21.28
CA ARG A 175 15.43 20.63 -21.47
C ARG A 175 15.12 19.27 -22.11
N THR A 176 15.82 18.91 -23.19
CA THR A 176 15.63 17.61 -23.85
C THR A 176 16.03 16.46 -22.91
N LYS A 177 17.13 16.59 -22.17
CA LYS A 177 17.54 15.59 -21.16
C LYS A 177 16.49 15.39 -20.05
N SER A 178 15.89 16.48 -19.57
CA SER A 178 14.79 16.38 -18.60
C SER A 178 13.58 15.64 -19.18
N GLN A 179 13.24 15.87 -20.45
CA GLN A 179 12.12 15.19 -21.12
C GLN A 179 12.39 13.69 -21.32
N GLU A 180 13.60 13.33 -21.75
CA GLU A 180 14.03 11.94 -21.90
C GLU A 180 13.99 11.19 -20.57
N ALA A 181 14.47 11.81 -19.49
CA ALA A 181 14.42 11.24 -18.14
C ALA A 181 12.97 10.97 -17.68
N LEU A 182 12.04 11.91 -17.93
CA LEU A 182 10.63 11.72 -17.62
C LEU A 182 9.97 10.64 -18.48
N ALA A 183 10.36 10.51 -19.75
CA ALA A 183 9.86 9.46 -20.64
C ALA A 183 10.30 8.07 -20.15
N GLN A 184 11.56 7.93 -19.74
CA GLN A 184 12.08 6.68 -19.17
C GLN A 184 11.41 6.35 -17.82
N ALA A 185 11.17 7.36 -16.97
CA ALA A 185 10.41 7.18 -15.73
C ALA A 185 9.00 6.61 -15.99
N LYS A 186 8.33 7.07 -17.05
CA LYS A 186 7.02 6.53 -17.45
C LYS A 186 7.12 5.07 -17.87
N GLN A 187 8.12 4.69 -18.65
CA GLN A 187 8.33 3.30 -19.07
C GLN A 187 8.52 2.36 -17.88
N PHE A 188 9.36 2.74 -16.92
CA PHE A 188 9.58 1.94 -15.72
C PHE A 188 8.30 1.79 -14.88
N ARG A 189 7.47 2.85 -14.76
CA ARG A 189 6.15 2.72 -14.12
C ARG A 189 5.24 1.74 -14.84
N THR A 190 5.20 1.79 -16.17
CA THR A 190 4.41 0.83 -16.96
C THR A 190 4.87 -0.60 -16.72
N GLN A 191 6.18 -0.85 -16.66
CA GLN A 191 6.75 -2.18 -16.37
C GLN A 191 6.37 -2.67 -14.97
N TYR A 192 6.46 -1.81 -13.95
CA TYR A 192 5.99 -2.10 -12.60
C TYR A 192 4.52 -2.53 -12.59
N PHE A 193 3.65 -1.71 -13.18
CA PHE A 193 2.21 -1.97 -13.20
C PHE A 193 1.86 -3.25 -13.97
N ALA A 194 2.54 -3.51 -15.09
CA ALA A 194 2.41 -4.74 -15.84
C ALA A 194 2.81 -5.98 -15.01
N HIS A 195 3.88 -5.88 -14.20
CA HIS A 195 4.32 -6.99 -13.34
C HIS A 195 3.36 -7.26 -12.19
N VAL A 196 2.90 -6.19 -11.53
CA VAL A 196 1.99 -6.31 -10.39
C VAL A 196 0.60 -6.76 -10.84
N GLY A 197 0.23 -6.52 -12.09
CA GLY A 197 -1.06 -6.89 -12.69
C GLY A 197 -2.14 -5.81 -12.51
N VAL A 198 -1.73 -4.57 -12.25
CA VAL A 198 -2.64 -3.42 -12.09
C VAL A 198 -2.52 -2.57 -13.35
N GLU A 199 -3.63 -2.13 -13.94
CA GLU A 199 -3.55 -1.26 -15.12
C GLU A 199 -2.92 0.10 -14.75
N ALA A 200 -1.93 0.53 -15.55
CA ALA A 200 -1.12 1.72 -15.29
C ALA A 200 -1.91 3.05 -15.26
N ASP A 201 -3.13 3.05 -15.82
CA ASP A 201 -4.03 4.21 -15.95
C ASP A 201 -5.42 3.95 -15.33
N ALA A 202 -5.54 3.04 -14.36
CA ALA A 202 -6.80 2.80 -13.65
C ALA A 202 -7.20 3.98 -12.73
N SER A 203 -7.55 5.12 -13.33
CA SER A 203 -8.38 6.13 -12.70
C SER A 203 -9.80 5.59 -12.58
N GLY A 204 -10.09 4.89 -11.49
CA GLY A 204 -11.44 4.81 -10.93
C GLY A 204 -12.47 3.93 -11.64
N THR A 205 -12.09 2.84 -12.31
CA THR A 205 -13.07 1.79 -12.64
C THR A 205 -12.40 0.42 -12.56
N GLU A 206 -12.69 -0.28 -11.47
CA GLU A 206 -12.66 -1.73 -11.30
C GLU A 206 -11.52 -2.50 -12.00
N SER A 207 -10.36 -2.54 -11.34
CA SER A 207 -9.53 -3.75 -11.37
C SER A 207 -9.61 -4.38 -9.98
N SER A 208 -10.19 -5.59 -9.92
CA SER A 208 -10.13 -6.45 -8.74
C SER A 208 -8.66 -6.73 -8.42
N GLY A 209 -8.17 -6.09 -7.36
CA GLY A 209 -6.77 -6.15 -6.96
C GLY A 209 -6.41 -5.08 -5.93
N ALA A 210 -7.33 -4.76 -5.03
CA ALA A 210 -7.07 -4.00 -3.80
C ALA A 210 -8.02 -4.56 -2.75
N ALA A 211 -7.54 -4.71 -1.51
CA ALA A 211 -8.36 -5.12 -0.37
C ALA A 211 -9.39 -4.03 -0.03
N LEU A 212 -10.43 -3.92 -0.86
CA LEU A 212 -11.71 -3.37 -0.49
C LEU A 212 -12.54 -4.58 -0.10
N ALA A 213 -12.70 -4.79 1.21
CA ALA A 213 -13.87 -5.50 1.69
C ALA A 213 -15.08 -4.74 1.13
N ILE A 214 -15.69 -5.28 0.08
CA ILE A 214 -17.00 -4.82 -0.40
C ILE A 214 -17.97 -5.29 0.68
N GLY A 215 -18.05 -4.51 1.75
CA GLY A 215 -19.19 -4.51 2.64
C GLY A 215 -20.41 -4.21 1.79
N ASP A 216 -21.35 -5.14 1.82
CA ASP A 216 -22.62 -5.17 1.10
C ASP A 216 -23.23 -3.75 0.94
N PHE A 217 -23.17 -3.21 -0.28
CA PHE A 217 -23.74 -1.90 -0.63
C PHE A 217 -25.28 -1.90 -0.60
N ASN A 218 -25.94 -3.02 -0.29
CA ASN A 218 -27.40 -3.13 -0.32
C ASN A 218 -28.14 -2.51 0.88
N ASN A 219 -27.45 -1.88 1.84
CA ASN A 219 -28.12 -1.26 3.00
C ASN A 219 -28.03 0.28 3.11
N ILE A 220 -27.59 1.00 2.06
CA ILE A 220 -27.63 2.47 2.03
C ILE A 220 -28.51 3.01 0.87
N MET A 221 -29.63 2.34 0.63
CA MET A 221 -30.79 3.00 -0.01
C MET A 221 -32.04 2.69 0.79
N GLY A 222 -32.27 3.50 1.83
CA GLY A 222 -33.58 3.64 2.46
C GLY A 222 -34.65 3.99 1.42
N PRO A 223 -35.91 3.59 1.64
CA PRO A 223 -36.90 3.48 0.59
C PRO A 223 -37.21 4.84 -0.03
N GLY A 224 -36.97 4.93 -1.35
CA GLY A 224 -37.63 5.81 -2.30
C GLY A 224 -38.01 7.21 -1.81
N VAL A 225 -37.11 8.17 -2.00
CA VAL A 225 -37.52 9.57 -2.14
C VAL A 225 -36.99 10.10 -3.45
N ASP A 226 -37.92 10.38 -4.36
CA ASP A 226 -37.74 10.80 -5.74
C ASP A 226 -36.92 12.09 -5.83
N ARG A 227 -35.79 12.09 -6.56
CA ARG A 227 -34.81 13.20 -6.58
C ARG A 227 -34.74 13.98 -7.89
N PHE A 228 -35.79 14.01 -8.71
CA PHE A 228 -35.70 14.68 -10.02
C PHE A 228 -36.89 15.53 -10.46
N ILE A 229 -37.73 16.07 -9.57
CA ILE A 229 -38.68 17.14 -9.96
C ILE A 229 -38.88 18.15 -8.82
N HIS A 230 -38.45 19.39 -9.04
CA HIS A 230 -38.75 20.51 -8.13
C HIS A 230 -40.24 20.89 -8.25
N GLY A 231 -40.95 20.90 -7.13
CA GLY A 231 -42.38 21.18 -7.06
C GLY A 231 -42.74 22.57 -7.60
N ARG A 232 -43.33 22.60 -8.80
CA ARG A 232 -43.99 23.78 -9.35
C ARG A 232 -45.39 23.87 -8.74
N ARG A 233 -45.55 24.81 -7.81
CA ARG A 233 -46.81 25.19 -7.17
C ARG A 233 -47.85 25.56 -8.25
N THR A 234 -48.94 24.80 -8.34
CA THR A 234 -50.13 25.19 -9.10
C THR A 234 -51.35 25.14 -8.18
N ARG A 235 -51.88 26.35 -7.94
CA ARG A 235 -53.16 26.75 -7.31
C ARG A 235 -53.55 26.09 -5.99
#